data_AF-A0A0P6WW28-F1
#
_entry.id   AF-A0A0P6WW28-F1
#
_cell.length_a   1.000
_cell.length_b   1.000
_cell.length_c   1.000
_cell.angle_alpha   90.00
_cell.angle_beta   90.00
_cell.angle_gamma   90.00
#
_symmetry.space_group_name_H-M   'P 1'
#
loop_
_entity.id
_entity.type
_entity.pdbx_description
1 polymer ?
#
loop_
_entity_poly.entity_id
_entity_poly.type
_entity_poly.pdbx_seq_one_letter_code
_entity_poly.pdbx_strand_id
1 'polypeptide(L)'
;MRKRRVFFFLLAALIGIATSIGYGWWLRPQLYSQGNLSNLRSDYRTDYVLMTAEIFKQEKNLEDANQRLQQLGSDSPERYAREALLYAGQLGYSQSDLQSLADLVRAYSPAEAATITPEAVQP
;
A
#
# COMPACT_ATOMS: atom_id res chain seq x y z
N MET A 1 -19.51 -43.14 41.39
CA MET A 1 -18.95 -41.84 41.85
C MET A 1 -17.96 -41.19 40.87
N ARG A 2 -17.11 -41.94 40.15
CA ARG A 2 -16.08 -41.39 39.22
C ARG A 2 -16.65 -40.65 38.01
N LYS A 3 -17.70 -41.18 37.35
CA LYS A 3 -18.35 -40.55 36.18
C LYS A 3 -18.94 -39.17 36.49
N ARG A 4 -19.53 -38.99 37.68
CA ARG A 4 -20.10 -37.71 38.13
C ARG A 4 -19.02 -36.63 38.29
N ARG A 5 -17.86 -36.98 38.85
CA ARG A 5 -16.73 -36.05 39.00
C ARG A 5 -16.14 -35.64 37.65
N VAL A 6 -15.98 -36.58 36.72
CA VAL A 6 -15.50 -36.31 35.36
C VAL A 6 -16.49 -35.43 34.58
N PHE A 7 -17.79 -35.66 34.73
CA PHE A 7 -18.82 -34.83 34.11
C PHE A 7 -18.73 -33.36 34.57
N PHE A 8 -18.63 -33.12 35.88
CA PHE A 8 -18.48 -31.76 36.40
C PHE A 8 -17.16 -31.10 36.00
N PHE A 9 -16.07 -31.88 35.89
CA PHE A 9 -14.80 -31.38 35.39
C PHE A 9 -14.89 -30.92 33.92
N LEU A 10 -15.50 -31.74 33.05
CA LEU A 10 -15.71 -31.39 31.65
C LEU A 10 -16.62 -30.17 31.51
N LEU A 11 -17.69 -30.09 32.32
CA LEU A 11 -18.60 -28.95 32.32
C LEU A 11 -17.86 -27.65 32.71
N ALA A 12 -17.04 -27.69 33.76
CA ALA A 12 -16.24 -26.54 34.17
C ALA A 12 -15.22 -26.12 33.09
N ALA A 13 -14.57 -27.07 32.42
CA ALA A 13 -13.66 -26.79 31.32
C ALA A 13 -14.37 -26.15 30.12
N LEU A 14 -15.56 -26.65 29.77
CA LEU A 14 -16.38 -26.12 28.68
C LEU A 14 -16.83 -24.67 28.96
N ILE A 15 -17.23 -24.41 30.21
CA ILE A 15 -17.58 -23.05 30.66
C ILE A 15 -16.36 -22.14 30.60
N GLY A 16 -15.17 -22.59 31.03
CA GLY A 16 -13.94 -21.79 30.96
C GLY A 16 -13.57 -21.42 29.52
N ILE A 17 -13.65 -22.37 28.60
CA ILE A 17 -13.38 -22.14 27.17
C ILE A 17 -14.41 -21.15 26.60
N ALA A 18 -15.70 -21.41 26.80
CA ALA A 18 -16.78 -20.54 26.33
C ALA A 18 -16.63 -19.10 26.86
N THR A 19 -16.27 -18.97 28.14
CA THR A 19 -16.04 -17.66 28.77
C THR A 19 -14.82 -16.97 28.15
N SER A 20 -13.69 -17.67 27.96
CA SER A 20 -12.48 -17.07 27.38
C SER A 20 -12.68 -16.59 25.95
N ILE A 21 -13.37 -17.36 25.11
CA ILE A 21 -13.65 -17.01 23.70
C ILE A 21 -14.65 -15.85 23.64
N GLY A 22 -15.74 -15.93 24.41
CA GLY A 22 -16.75 -14.87 24.46
C GLY A 22 -16.18 -13.54 24.95
N TYR A 23 -15.37 -13.56 26.01
CA TYR A 23 -14.69 -12.36 26.51
C TYR A 23 -13.63 -11.83 25.53
N GLY A 24 -12.88 -12.72 24.87
CA GLY A 24 -11.87 -12.34 23.88
C GLY A 24 -12.44 -11.55 22.70
N TRP A 25 -13.65 -11.89 22.25
CA TRP A 25 -14.34 -11.19 21.17
C TRP A 25 -15.11 -9.94 21.61
N TRP A 26 -15.67 -9.90 22.83
CA TRP A 26 -16.52 -8.80 23.28
C TRP A 26 -15.74 -7.57 23.80
N LEU A 27 -14.57 -7.75 24.42
CA LEU A 27 -13.80 -6.63 25.00
C LEU A 27 -12.88 -5.91 23.99
N ARG A 28 -12.60 -6.53 22.86
CA ARG A 28 -11.76 -5.97 21.80
C ARG A 28 -12.39 -6.36 20.46
N PRO A 29 -13.49 -5.71 20.03
CA PRO A 29 -13.74 -5.66 18.60
C PRO A 29 -12.45 -5.09 18.01
N GLN A 30 -11.73 -5.90 17.22
CA GLN A 30 -10.69 -5.39 16.36
C GLN A 30 -11.42 -4.52 15.35
N LEU A 31 -11.69 -3.27 15.76
CA LEU A 31 -11.80 -2.17 14.86
C LEU A 31 -10.44 -2.21 14.15
N TYR A 32 -10.39 -2.86 12.98
CA TYR A 32 -9.41 -2.56 11.96
C TYR A 32 -9.62 -1.08 11.68
N SER A 33 -9.06 -0.27 12.56
CA SER A 33 -9.29 1.14 12.64
C SER A 33 -8.69 1.66 11.36
N GLN A 34 -9.55 1.94 10.38
CA GLN A 34 -9.27 2.85 9.28
C GLN A 34 -7.88 2.57 8.70
N GLY A 35 -7.75 1.49 7.93
CA GLY A 35 -6.51 1.18 7.19
C GLY A 35 -6.24 2.30 6.19
N ASN A 36 -5.71 3.42 6.67
CA ASN A 36 -5.29 4.52 5.85
C ASN A 36 -4.18 3.97 4.95
N LEU A 37 -4.28 4.23 3.65
CA LEU A 37 -3.31 3.73 2.67
C LEU A 37 -1.88 4.20 3.03
N SER A 38 -1.76 5.28 3.81
CA SER A 38 -0.51 5.76 4.40
C SER A 38 0.14 4.88 5.45
N ASN A 39 -0.56 3.87 5.98
CA ASN A 39 -0.03 2.89 6.92
C ASN A 39 0.41 1.58 6.24
N LEU A 40 0.29 1.45 4.92
CA LEU A 40 0.75 0.26 4.21
C LEU A 40 2.25 0.04 4.41
N ARG A 41 2.65 -1.22 4.50
CA ARG A 41 4.06 -1.63 4.46
C ARG A 41 4.63 -1.35 3.06
N SER A 42 5.94 -1.11 2.97
CA SER A 42 6.62 -0.62 1.76
C SER A 42 6.42 -1.52 0.53
N ASP A 43 6.34 -2.83 0.73
CA ASP A 43 6.02 -3.81 -0.30
C ASP A 43 4.60 -3.62 -0.85
N TYR A 44 3.58 -3.52 0.00
CA TYR A 44 2.21 -3.28 -0.47
C TYR A 44 2.03 -1.90 -1.13
N ARG A 45 2.79 -0.88 -0.69
CA ARG A 45 2.81 0.42 -1.40
C ARG A 45 3.39 0.27 -2.79
N THR A 46 4.47 -0.50 -2.93
CA THR A 46 5.11 -0.77 -4.22
C THR A 46 4.14 -1.44 -5.18
N ASP A 47 3.36 -2.41 -4.70
CA ASP A 47 2.33 -3.08 -5.52
C ASP A 47 1.21 -2.12 -5.94
N TYR A 48 0.77 -1.22 -5.05
CA TYR A 48 -0.21 -0.19 -5.40
C TYR A 48 0.30 0.79 -6.46
N VAL A 49 1.55 1.22 -6.33
CA VAL A 49 2.20 2.09 -7.33
C VAL A 49 2.35 1.36 -8.66
N LEU A 50 2.68 0.05 -8.65
CA LEU A 50 2.74 -0.76 -9.86
C LEU A 50 1.38 -0.84 -10.58
N MET A 51 0.30 -1.11 -9.86
CA MET A 51 -1.05 -1.10 -10.45
C MET A 51 -1.37 0.27 -11.07
N THR A 52 -0.98 1.35 -10.39
CA THR A 52 -1.17 2.72 -10.93
C THR A 52 -0.32 2.94 -12.18
N ALA A 53 0.92 2.43 -12.22
CA ALA A 53 1.81 2.52 -13.38
C ALA A 53 1.27 1.74 -14.59
N GLU A 54 0.66 0.57 -14.37
CA GLU A 54 0.04 -0.21 -15.43
C GLU A 54 -1.19 0.46 -16.04
N ILE A 55 -2.04 1.08 -15.19
CA ILE A 55 -3.17 1.89 -15.65
C ILE A 55 -2.65 3.09 -16.44
N PHE A 56 -1.66 3.82 -15.91
CA PHE A 56 -1.02 4.93 -16.61
C PHE A 56 -0.43 4.50 -17.96
N LYS A 57 0.17 3.31 -18.04
CA LYS A 57 0.73 2.80 -19.29
C LYS A 57 -0.33 2.65 -20.39
N GLN A 58 -1.56 2.27 -20.02
CA GLN A 58 -2.68 2.09 -20.95
C GLN A 58 -3.37 3.42 -21.27
N GLU A 59 -3.63 4.24 -20.26
CA GLU A 59 -4.45 5.47 -20.40
C GLU A 59 -3.61 6.71 -20.72
N LYS A 60 -2.31 6.69 -20.41
CA LYS A 60 -1.36 7.81 -20.54
C LYS A 60 -1.81 9.10 -19.84
N ASN A 61 -2.71 8.99 -18.87
CA ASN A 61 -3.23 10.11 -18.09
C ASN A 61 -2.45 10.25 -16.76
N LEU A 62 -1.54 11.24 -16.71
CA LEU A 62 -0.71 11.48 -15.53
C LEU A 62 -1.51 12.08 -14.36
N GLU A 63 -2.59 12.82 -14.65
CA GLU A 63 -3.43 13.42 -13.61
C GLU A 63 -4.21 12.35 -12.83
N ASP A 64 -4.72 11.35 -13.55
CA ASP A 64 -5.38 10.19 -12.97
C ASP A 64 -4.41 9.35 -12.11
N ALA A 65 -3.15 9.22 -12.54
CA ALA A 65 -2.11 8.60 -11.74
C ALA A 65 -1.81 9.41 -10.47
N ASN A 66 -1.74 10.74 -10.58
CA ASN A 66 -1.54 11.63 -9.42
C ASN A 66 -2.63 11.47 -8.37
N GLN A 67 -3.90 11.45 -8.80
CA GLN A 67 -5.03 11.30 -7.89
C GLN A 67 -5.01 9.96 -7.12
N ARG A 68 -4.56 8.89 -7.78
CA ARG A 68 -4.38 7.58 -7.14
C ARG A 68 -3.22 7.61 -6.15
N LEU A 69 -2.05 8.09 -6.57
CA LEU A 69 -0.86 8.11 -5.71
C LEU A 69 -0.99 9.03 -4.49
N GLN A 70 -1.78 10.11 -4.58
CA GLN A 70 -2.09 10.98 -3.42
C GLN A 70 -2.85 10.24 -2.31
N GLN A 71 -3.51 9.12 -2.60
CA GLN A 71 -4.19 8.32 -1.58
C GLN A 71 -3.21 7.62 -0.63
N LEU A 72 -1.95 7.42 -1.05
CA LEU A 72 -0.89 6.80 -0.24
C LEU A 72 -0.41 7.69 0.91
N GLY A 73 -0.73 8.99 0.93
CA GLY A 73 -0.32 9.89 2.00
C GLY A 73 0.14 11.25 1.49
N SER A 74 0.97 11.92 2.28
CA SER A 74 1.36 13.33 2.05
C SER A 74 2.58 13.55 1.17
N ASP A 75 3.34 12.51 0.81
CA ASP A 75 4.49 12.66 -0.07
C ASP A 75 4.07 12.91 -1.53
N SER A 76 5.00 13.39 -2.37
CA SER A 76 4.69 13.65 -3.77
C SER A 76 4.47 12.36 -4.58
N PRO A 77 3.53 12.34 -5.54
CA PRO A 77 3.31 11.20 -6.44
C PRO A 77 4.59 10.69 -7.12
N GLU A 78 5.43 11.61 -7.58
CA GLU A 78 6.74 11.30 -8.17
C GLU A 78 7.65 10.55 -7.18
N ARG A 79 7.65 10.94 -5.90
CA ARG A 79 8.46 10.27 -4.88
C ARG A 79 8.00 8.83 -4.69
N TYR A 80 6.70 8.58 -4.59
CA TYR A 80 6.17 7.21 -4.52
C TYR A 80 6.56 6.36 -5.73
N ALA A 81 6.49 6.93 -6.95
CA ALA A 81 6.90 6.25 -8.17
C ALA A 81 8.39 5.85 -8.17
N ARG A 82 9.27 6.76 -7.75
CA ARG A 82 10.72 6.48 -7.67
C ARG A 82 11.05 5.45 -6.59
N GLU A 83 10.46 5.58 -5.40
CA GLU A 83 10.68 4.63 -4.32
C GLU A 83 10.20 3.23 -4.70
N ALA A 84 9.03 3.12 -5.33
CA ALA A 84 8.51 1.84 -5.83
C ALA A 84 9.43 1.21 -6.87
N LEU A 85 10.00 1.97 -7.81
CA LEU A 85 10.95 1.45 -8.79
C LEU A 85 12.21 0.88 -8.13
N LEU A 86 12.77 1.58 -7.14
CA LEU A 86 13.93 1.10 -6.38
C LEU A 86 13.61 -0.17 -5.60
N TYR A 87 12.46 -0.20 -4.92
CA TYR A 87 12.05 -1.33 -4.08
C TYR A 87 11.70 -2.56 -4.91
N ALA A 88 10.99 -2.39 -6.03
CA ALA A 88 10.69 -3.45 -6.98
C ALA A 88 11.98 -4.08 -7.55
N GLY A 89 13.01 -3.27 -7.81
CA GLY A 89 14.32 -3.77 -8.23
C GLY A 89 15.01 -4.62 -7.16
N GLN A 90 14.93 -4.22 -5.89
CA GLN A 90 15.50 -4.99 -4.77
C GLN A 90 14.77 -6.31 -4.51
N LEU A 91 13.45 -6.33 -4.73
CA LEU A 91 12.60 -7.52 -4.54
C LEU A 91 12.60 -8.47 -5.74
N GLY A 92 13.24 -8.10 -6.86
CA GLY A 92 13.36 -8.95 -8.04
C GLY A 92 12.07 -9.04 -8.87
N TYR A 93 11.34 -7.93 -9.00
CA TYR A 93 10.15 -7.86 -9.85
C TYR A 93 10.49 -8.14 -11.32
N SER A 94 9.47 -8.51 -12.11
CA SER A 94 9.68 -8.84 -13.51
C SER A 94 10.14 -7.62 -14.33
N GLN A 95 10.84 -7.85 -15.43
CA GLN A 95 11.32 -6.76 -16.30
C GLN A 95 10.18 -5.90 -16.84
N SER A 96 9.00 -6.49 -17.10
CA SER A 96 7.83 -5.73 -17.55
C SER A 96 7.30 -4.77 -16.49
N ASP A 97 7.32 -5.19 -15.23
CA ASP A 97 6.81 -4.39 -14.10
C ASP A 97 7.75 -3.24 -13.80
N LEU A 98 9.06 -3.52 -13.80
CA LEU A 98 10.11 -2.51 -13.70
C LEU A 98 10.00 -1.49 -14.84
N GLN A 99 9.69 -1.93 -16.05
CA GLN A 99 9.48 -1.03 -17.18
C GLN A 99 8.24 -0.14 -16.98
N SER A 100 7.12 -0.70 -16.52
CA SER A 100 5.91 0.09 -16.23
C SER A 100 6.18 1.16 -15.17
N LEU A 101 6.86 0.80 -14.08
CA LEU A 101 7.28 1.75 -13.03
C LEU A 101 8.25 2.82 -13.58
N ALA A 102 9.22 2.43 -14.40
CA ALA A 102 10.16 3.36 -15.02
C ALA A 102 9.48 4.33 -15.99
N ASP A 103 8.49 3.88 -16.75
CA ASP A 103 7.69 4.71 -17.64
C ASP A 103 6.88 5.75 -16.85
N LEU A 104 6.32 5.36 -15.70
CA LEU A 104 5.63 6.28 -14.79
C LEU A 104 6.60 7.32 -14.20
N VAL A 105 7.78 6.90 -13.73
CA VAL A 105 8.82 7.82 -13.23
C VAL A 105 9.27 8.80 -14.31
N ARG A 106 9.43 8.34 -15.55
CA ARG A 106 9.83 9.19 -16.67
C ARG A 106 8.78 10.25 -17.00
N ALA A 107 7.50 9.93 -16.84
CA ALA A 107 6.41 10.89 -17.05
C ALA A 107 6.46 12.06 -16.06
N TYR A 108 7.05 11.86 -14.88
CA TYR A 108 7.30 12.91 -13.89
C TYR A 108 8.61 13.66 -14.08
N SER A 109 9.56 13.09 -14.81
CA SER A 109 10.79 13.81 -15.15
C SER A 109 10.41 15.00 -16.04
N PRO A 110 10.85 16.22 -15.72
CA PRO A 110 10.53 17.36 -16.55
C PRO A 110 11.08 17.11 -17.96
N ALA A 111 10.28 17.48 -18.97
CA ALA A 111 10.87 17.98 -20.19
C ALA A 111 11.73 19.19 -19.80
N GLU A 112 13.02 18.97 -19.56
CA GLU A 112 14.04 19.96 -19.24
C GLU A 112 14.34 20.89 -20.44
N ALA A 113 13.32 21.30 -21.20
CA ALA A 113 13.44 21.99 -22.49
C ALA A 113 12.40 23.11 -22.72
N ALA A 114 11.70 23.60 -21.69
CA ALA A 114 10.74 24.70 -21.84
C ALA A 114 10.98 25.87 -20.88
N THR A 115 12.23 26.11 -20.45
CA THR A 115 12.58 27.34 -19.69
C THR A 115 14.02 27.82 -19.86
N ILE A 116 14.73 27.38 -20.91
CA ILE A 116 15.79 28.24 -21.48
C ILE A 116 15.09 29.22 -22.41
N THR A 117 14.54 30.28 -21.83
CA THR A 117 14.23 31.52 -22.55
C THR A 117 15.58 32.11 -22.99
N PRO A 118 15.95 32.12 -24.29
CA PRO A 118 17.06 32.93 -24.75
C PRO A 118 16.50 34.33 -25.00
N GLU A 119 16.09 35.01 -23.95
CA GLU A 119 15.68 36.42 -24.00
C GLU A 119 16.45 37.22 -22.95
N ALA A 120 17.77 37.14 -23.10
CA ALA A 120 18.68 38.15 -22.57
C ALA A 120 19.72 38.46 -23.66
N VAL A 121 19.22 38.84 -24.84
CA VAL A 121 19.95 39.74 -25.73
C VAL A 121 18.98 40.84 -26.09
N GLN A 122 19.19 42.02 -25.51
CA GLN A 122 19.16 43.33 -26.19
C GLN A 122 19.23 44.46 -25.15
N PRO A 123 19.67 45.68 -25.53
CA PRO A 123 20.32 46.08 -26.79
C PRO A 123 21.85 46.25 -26.69
#